data_AF-A0A7K1UZ01-F1
#
_entry.id   AF-A0A7K1UZ01-F1
#
_cell.length_a   1.000
_cell.length_b   1.000
_cell.length_c   1.000
_cell.angle_alpha   90.00
_cell.angle_beta   90.00
_cell.angle_gamma   90.00
#
_symmetry.space_group_name_H-M   'P 1'
#
loop_
_entity.id
_entity.type
_entity.pdbx_description
1 polymer ?
#
loop_
_entity_poly.entity_id
_entity_poly.type
_entity_poly.pdbx_seq_one_letter_code
_entity_poly.pdbx_strand_id
1 'polypeptide(L)'
;MWAGRSLIGIAVLHIAYFLPVTRPSWSDWISGDLSRHGDNPSDAQSMADFWALPGSFVVPLIALGVMVTKSAREDREVPRTVGVSLGLWSAVNCALLFPSGFILGLIPTGLLVAARRARR
;
A
#
# COMPACT_ATOMS: atom_id res chain seq x y z
N MET A 1 0.65 14.54 -11.30
CA MET A 1 -0.15 14.83 -10.08
C MET A 1 -1.16 13.74 -9.78
N TRP A 2 -2.00 13.33 -10.74
CA TRP A 2 -3.04 12.30 -10.53
C TRP A 2 -2.51 10.96 -9.98
N ALA A 3 -1.39 10.45 -10.51
CA ALA A 3 -0.77 9.21 -10.00
C ALA A 3 -0.43 9.29 -8.50
N GLY A 4 0.14 10.42 -8.05
CA GLY A 4 0.46 10.63 -6.64
C GLY A 4 -0.78 10.72 -5.76
N ARG A 5 -1.83 11.42 -6.22
CA ARG A 5 -3.12 11.51 -5.50
C ARG A 5 -3.81 10.15 -5.40
N SER A 6 -3.77 9.33 -6.45
CA SER A 6 -4.33 7.98 -6.39
C SER A 6 -3.58 7.09 -5.41
N LEU A 7 -2.24 7.16 -5.34
CA LEU A 7 -1.46 6.40 -4.35
C LEU A 7 -1.87 6.75 -2.92
N ILE A 8 -2.00 8.04 -2.63
CA ILE A 8 -2.45 8.52 -1.31
C ILE A 8 -3.90 8.07 -1.05
N GLY A 9 -4.79 8.21 -2.03
CA GLY A 9 -6.18 7.78 -1.91
C GLY A 9 -6.31 6.28 -1.61
N ILE A 10 -5.54 5.44 -2.29
CA ILE A 10 -5.50 3.98 -2.04
C ILE A 10 -5.04 3.71 -0.61
N ALA A 11 -3.98 4.38 -0.15
CA ALA A 11 -3.49 4.21 1.22
C ALA A 11 -4.54 4.61 2.26
N VAL A 12 -5.24 5.73 2.05
CA VAL A 12 -6.32 6.19 2.94
C VAL A 12 -7.48 5.19 2.95
N LEU A 13 -7.88 4.67 1.80
CA LEU A 13 -8.93 3.64 1.72
C LEU A 13 -8.51 2.35 2.44
N HIS A 14 -7.25 1.93 2.28
CA HIS A 14 -6.71 0.77 2.98
C HIS A 14 -6.73 0.96 4.50
N ILE A 15 -6.32 2.13 4.98
CA ILE A 15 -6.43 2.48 6.41
C ILE A 15 -7.89 2.43 6.86
N ALA A 16 -8.78 3.11 6.14
CA ALA A 16 -10.19 3.20 6.52
C ALA A 16 -10.86 1.81 6.60
N TYR A 17 -10.47 0.89 5.72
CA TYR A 17 -10.98 -0.48 5.71
C TYR A 17 -10.42 -1.33 6.86
N PHE A 18 -9.11 -1.32 7.08
CA PHE A 18 -8.48 -2.22 8.07
C PHE A 18 -8.45 -1.67 9.50
N LEU A 19 -8.63 -0.36 9.70
CA LEU A 19 -8.67 0.23 11.04
C LEU A 19 -9.74 -0.39 11.95
N PRO A 20 -11.02 -0.55 11.53
CA PRO A 20 -12.02 -1.22 12.37
C PRO A 20 -11.76 -2.72 12.52
N VAL A 21 -11.19 -3.37 11.50
CA VAL A 21 -10.91 -4.83 11.50
C VAL A 21 -9.82 -5.19 12.51
N THR A 22 -8.76 -4.38 12.57
CA THR A 22 -7.57 -4.68 13.40
C THR A 22 -7.70 -4.20 14.84
N ARG A 23 -8.67 -3.32 15.12
CA ARG A 23 -8.87 -2.69 16.44
C ARG A 23 -8.94 -3.67 17.62
N PRO A 24 -9.59 -4.85 17.51
CA PRO A 24 -9.65 -5.83 18.60
C PRO A 24 -8.27 -6.31 19.06
N SER A 25 -7.31 -6.41 18.16
CA SER A 25 -5.97 -6.98 18.40
C SER A 25 -4.99 -5.97 19.03
N TRP A 26 -5.37 -4.69 19.17
CA TRP A 26 -4.45 -3.63 19.61
C TRP A 26 -4.04 -3.76 21.08
N SER A 27 -4.93 -4.22 21.96
CA SER A 27 -4.59 -4.45 23.37
C SER A 27 -3.48 -5.49 23.52
N ASP A 28 -3.51 -6.50 22.66
CA ASP A 28 -2.63 -7.65 22.71
C ASP A 28 -1.25 -7.25 22.20
N TRP A 29 -1.21 -6.41 21.16
CA TRP A 29 0.05 -5.83 20.67
C TRP A 29 0.77 -5.00 21.74
N ILE A 30 0.02 -4.18 22.49
CA ILE A 30 0.57 -3.33 23.56
C ILE A 30 1.03 -4.19 24.75
N SER A 31 0.36 -5.30 25.04
CA SER A 31 0.75 -6.22 26.11
C SER A 31 1.98 -7.07 25.76
N GLY A 32 2.47 -6.99 24.51
CA GLY A 32 3.68 -7.65 24.02
C GLY A 32 3.43 -8.99 23.32
N ASP A 33 2.18 -9.31 23.00
CA ASP A 33 1.77 -10.56 22.34
C ASP A 33 2.54 -10.82 21.03
N LEU A 34 2.76 -9.77 20.23
CA LEU A 34 3.55 -9.85 18.98
C LEU A 34 4.98 -10.38 19.17
N SER A 35 5.56 -10.24 20.37
CA SER A 35 6.93 -10.69 20.66
C SER A 35 7.00 -12.11 21.25
N ARG A 36 5.88 -12.62 21.77
CA ARG A 36 5.81 -13.90 22.52
C ARG A 36 5.38 -15.09 21.65
N HIS A 37 5.46 -14.95 20.32
CA HIS A 37 4.98 -15.91 19.33
C HIS A 37 5.24 -17.39 19.69
N GLY A 38 4.18 -18.20 19.76
CA GLY A 38 4.30 -19.66 19.67
C GLY A 38 3.22 -20.50 20.34
N ASP A 39 2.44 -19.96 21.28
CA ASP A 39 1.69 -20.82 22.21
C ASP A 39 0.20 -20.94 21.90
N ASN A 40 -0.40 -20.02 21.11
CA ASN A 40 -1.84 -20.09 20.82
C ASN A 40 -2.24 -19.79 19.35
N PRO A 41 -3.29 -20.45 18.83
CA PRO A 41 -3.88 -20.14 17.52
C PRO A 41 -4.43 -18.71 17.39
N SER A 42 -4.76 -18.05 18.50
CA SER A 42 -5.18 -16.64 18.53
C SER A 42 -4.10 -15.68 18.03
N ASP A 43 -2.83 -16.05 18.20
CA ASP A 43 -1.66 -15.21 17.90
C ASP A 43 -1.51 -15.04 16.38
N ALA A 44 -1.96 -16.03 15.60
CA ALA A 44 -1.93 -15.99 14.14
C ALA A 44 -2.85 -14.90 13.57
N GLN A 45 -4.03 -14.69 14.15
CA GLN A 45 -4.95 -13.63 13.72
C GLN A 45 -4.41 -12.25 14.13
N SER A 46 -3.93 -12.12 15.37
CA SER A 46 -3.30 -10.89 15.88
C SER A 46 -2.11 -10.45 14.99
N MET A 47 -1.28 -11.41 14.55
CA MET A 47 -0.17 -11.17 13.64
C MET A 47 -0.64 -10.82 12.21
N ALA A 48 -1.66 -11.50 11.69
CA ALA A 48 -2.25 -11.15 10.39
C ALA A 48 -2.82 -9.72 10.39
N ASP A 49 -3.50 -9.33 11.45
CA ASP A 49 -4.04 -7.98 11.64
C ASP A 49 -2.94 -6.92 11.71
N PHE A 50 -1.80 -7.25 12.35
CA PHE A 50 -0.65 -6.37 12.40
C PHE A 50 -0.09 -6.10 10.99
N TRP A 51 0.08 -7.13 10.17
CA TRP A 51 0.54 -6.99 8.78
C TRP A 51 -0.52 -6.35 7.86
N ALA A 52 -1.79 -6.47 8.21
CA ALA A 52 -2.87 -5.86 7.45
C ALA A 52 -2.86 -4.32 7.55
N LEU A 53 -2.43 -3.74 8.68
CA LEU A 53 -2.44 -2.28 8.86
C LEU A 53 -1.14 -1.69 9.44
N PRO A 54 -0.76 -1.87 10.72
CA PRO A 54 0.46 -1.25 11.27
C PRO A 54 1.75 -1.57 10.51
N GLY A 55 1.96 -2.85 10.17
CA GLY A 55 3.12 -3.34 9.42
C GLY A 55 2.93 -3.30 7.90
N SER A 56 1.79 -2.82 7.43
CA SER A 56 1.43 -2.87 6.02
C SER A 56 2.23 -1.91 5.14
N PHE A 57 2.07 -2.05 3.83
CA PHE A 57 2.69 -1.18 2.83
C PHE A 57 2.10 0.25 2.77
N VAL A 58 1.16 0.59 3.64
CA VAL A 58 0.47 1.90 3.67
C VAL A 58 1.45 3.07 3.79
N VAL A 59 2.39 3.00 4.73
CA VAL A 59 3.34 4.10 4.98
C VAL A 59 4.26 4.34 3.77
N PRO A 60 4.93 3.31 3.21
CA PRO A 60 5.65 3.44 1.94
C PRO A 60 4.77 3.99 0.80
N LEU A 61 3.51 3.57 0.71
CA LEU A 61 2.59 3.99 -0.36
C LEU A 61 2.25 5.48 -0.27
N ILE A 62 2.01 5.99 0.94
CA ILE A 62 1.79 7.43 1.19
C ILE A 62 3.06 8.21 0.83
N ALA A 63 4.22 7.77 1.31
CA ALA A 63 5.49 8.42 1.03
C ALA A 63 5.76 8.51 -0.49
N LEU A 64 5.53 7.40 -1.21
CA LEU A 64 5.64 7.36 -2.66
C LEU A 64 4.64 8.31 -3.33
N GLY A 65 3.39 8.35 -2.87
CA GLY A 65 2.36 9.25 -3.37
C GLY A 65 2.71 10.72 -3.19
N VAL A 66 3.30 11.08 -2.05
CA VAL A 66 3.82 12.43 -1.77
C VAL A 66 5.00 12.76 -2.68
N MET A 67 5.97 11.85 -2.83
CA MET A 67 7.12 12.05 -3.73
C MET A 67 6.68 12.25 -5.18
N VAL A 68 5.79 11.39 -5.70
CA VAL A 68 5.26 11.51 -7.07
C VAL A 68 4.47 12.81 -7.25
N THR A 69 3.72 13.24 -6.23
CA THR A 69 3.00 14.52 -6.26
C THR A 69 3.98 15.69 -6.30
N LYS A 70 5.03 15.66 -5.47
CA LYS A 70 6.07 16.68 -5.43
C LYS A 70 6.83 16.77 -6.76
N SER A 71 7.29 15.64 -7.31
CA SER A 71 7.96 15.61 -8.62
C SER A 71 7.09 16.22 -9.71
N ALA A 72 5.79 15.94 -9.71
CA ALA A 72 4.88 16.52 -10.69
C ALA A 72 4.67 18.04 -10.53
N ARG A 73 4.81 18.59 -9.31
CA ARG A 73 4.74 20.04 -9.06
C ARG A 73 6.03 20.75 -9.46
N GLU A 74 7.16 20.07 -9.34
CA GLU A 74 8.49 20.55 -9.73
C GLU A 74 8.80 20.30 -11.22
N ASP A 75 7.82 19.81 -11.99
CA ASP A 75 7.97 19.33 -13.37
C ASP A 75 9.14 18.36 -13.60
N ARG A 76 9.46 17.57 -12.56
CA ARG A 76 10.49 16.53 -12.61
C ARG A 76 9.89 15.21 -13.06
N GLU A 77 10.62 14.52 -13.93
CA GLU A 77 10.26 13.16 -14.31
C GLU A 77 10.41 12.18 -13.14
N VAL A 78 9.40 11.32 -12.97
CA VAL A 78 9.50 10.17 -12.08
C VAL A 78 10.23 9.04 -12.82
N PRO A 79 11.22 8.37 -12.20
CA PRO A 79 11.94 7.27 -12.84
C PRO A 79 10.98 6.17 -13.32
N ARG A 80 11.21 5.66 -14.54
CA ARG A 80 10.40 4.59 -15.15
C ARG A 80 10.29 3.35 -14.24
N THR A 81 11.35 3.06 -13.50
CA THR A 81 11.41 1.94 -12.56
C THR A 81 10.29 1.99 -11.54
N VAL A 82 9.88 3.17 -11.05
CA VAL A 82 8.77 3.32 -10.10
C VAL A 82 7.47 2.75 -10.67
N GLY A 83 7.11 3.15 -11.90
CA GLY A 83 5.89 2.67 -12.55
C GLY A 83 5.94 1.17 -12.85
N VAL A 84 7.09 0.66 -13.31
CA VAL A 84 7.26 -0.78 -13.62
C VAL A 84 7.19 -1.62 -12.35
N SER A 85 7.91 -1.23 -11.29
CA SER A 85 7.91 -1.95 -10.01
C SER A 85 6.53 -1.95 -9.38
N LEU A 86 5.85 -0.81 -9.34
CA LEU A 86 4.49 -0.72 -8.80
C LEU A 86 3.50 -1.57 -9.60
N GLY A 87 3.59 -1.53 -10.93
CA GLY A 87 2.74 -2.31 -11.82
C GLY A 87 2.94 -3.81 -11.65
N LEU A 88 4.20 -4.26 -11.68
CA LEU A 88 4.55 -5.67 -11.50
C LEU A 88 4.12 -6.17 -10.12
N TRP A 89 4.43 -5.42 -9.06
CA TRP A 89 4.05 -5.78 -7.69
C TRP A 89 2.53 -5.88 -7.55
N SER A 90 1.79 -4.91 -8.06
CA SER A 90 0.32 -4.90 -8.01
C SER A 90 -0.27 -6.06 -8.81
N ALA A 91 0.24 -6.33 -10.01
CA ALA A 91 -0.24 -7.42 -10.85
C ALA A 91 0.00 -8.80 -10.22
N VAL A 92 1.20 -9.04 -9.68
CA VAL A 92 1.54 -10.29 -8.99
C VAL A 92 0.64 -10.51 -7.79
N ASN A 93 0.47 -9.52 -6.92
CA ASN A 93 -0.39 -9.66 -5.75
C ASN A 93 -1.87 -9.78 -6.12
N CYS A 94 -2.32 -9.07 -7.16
CA CYS A 94 -3.68 -9.21 -7.66
C CYS A 94 -3.96 -10.63 -8.19
N ALA A 95 -2.98 -11.27 -8.82
CA ALA A 95 -3.12 -12.65 -9.30
C ALA A 95 -3.14 -13.68 -8.15
N LEU A 96 -2.34 -13.46 -7.11
CA LEU A 96 -2.23 -14.37 -5.97
C LEU A 96 -3.40 -14.24 -4.97
N LEU A 97 -3.94 -13.03 -4.81
CA LEU A 97 -4.90 -12.68 -3.76
C LEU A 97 -6.23 -12.21 -4.33
N PHE A 98 -6.66 -12.70 -5.50
CA PHE A 98 -7.94 -12.27 -6.07
C PHE A 98 -9.12 -12.87 -5.28
N PRO A 99 -10.13 -12.07 -4.87
CA PRO A 99 -10.27 -10.62 -5.03
C PRO A 99 -9.51 -9.80 -3.97
N SER A 100 -8.77 -8.77 -4.38
CA SER A 100 -8.07 -7.84 -3.45
C SER A 100 -7.96 -6.41 -3.96
N GLY A 101 -7.68 -5.48 -3.03
CA GLY A 101 -7.44 -4.06 -3.31
C GLY A 101 -6.18 -3.79 -4.18
N PHE A 102 -5.32 -4.78 -4.42
CA PHE A 102 -4.14 -4.64 -5.27
C PHE A 102 -4.46 -4.24 -6.71
N ILE A 103 -5.68 -4.53 -7.18
CA ILE A 103 -6.16 -4.06 -8.48
C ILE A 103 -6.11 -2.53 -8.62
N LEU A 104 -6.32 -1.79 -7.51
CA LEU A 104 -6.25 -0.33 -7.51
C LEU A 104 -4.84 0.18 -7.78
N GLY A 105 -3.79 -0.59 -7.47
CA GLY A 105 -2.39 -0.25 -7.76
C GLY A 105 -2.06 -0.17 -9.26
N LEU A 106 -2.92 -0.75 -10.11
CA LEU A 106 -2.79 -0.63 -11.57
C LEU A 106 -3.17 0.77 -12.07
N ILE A 107 -4.00 1.52 -11.34
CA ILE A 107 -4.40 2.88 -11.68
C ILE A 107 -3.20 3.86 -11.69
N PRO A 108 -2.45 4.05 -10.58
CA PRO A 108 -1.27 4.91 -10.58
C PRO A 108 -0.20 4.42 -11.56
N THR A 109 -0.07 3.10 -11.75
CA THR A 109 0.83 2.51 -12.76
C THR A 109 0.48 2.99 -14.16
N GLY A 110 -0.78 2.86 -14.57
CA GLY A 110 -1.25 3.32 -15.88
C GLY A 110 -1.05 4.82 -16.07
N LEU A 111 -1.33 5.62 -15.04
CA LEU A 111 -1.11 7.07 -15.06
C LEU A 111 0.37 7.44 -15.23
N LEU A 112 1.29 6.74 -14.57
CA LEU A 112 2.74 6.96 -14.74
C LEU A 112 3.21 6.61 -16.15
N VAL A 113 2.72 5.51 -16.72
CA VAL A 113 3.03 5.12 -18.11
C VAL A 113 2.47 6.13 -19.10
N ALA A 114 1.22 6.54 -18.94
CA ALA A 114 0.58 7.54 -19.79
C ALA A 114 1.31 8.89 -19.75
N ALA A 115 1.67 9.37 -18.54
CA ALA A 115 2.42 10.61 -18.38
C ALA A 115 3.77 10.57 -19.09
N ARG A 116 4.47 9.43 -19.07
CA ARG A 116 5.74 9.28 -19.79
C ARG A 116 5.56 9.24 -21.30
N ARG A 117 4.48 8.63 -21.79
CA ARG A 117 4.16 8.64 -23.24
C ARG A 117 3.80 10.04 -23.74
N ALA A 118 3.09 10.83 -22.94
CA ALA A 118 2.69 12.20 -23.31
C ALA A 118 3.86 13.20 -23.35
N ARG A 119 5.00 12.89 -22.71
CA ARG A 119 6.22 13.71 -22.77
C ARG A 119 7.17 13.34 -23.91
N ARG A 120 6.91 12.24 -24.62
CA ARG A 120 7.70 11.80 -25.78
C ARG A 120 7.06 12.30 -27.05
#